data_AF-A0A1I1RXQ0-F1
#
_entry.id   AF-A0A1I1RXQ0-F1
#
_cell.length_a   1.000
_cell.length_b   1.000
_cell.length_c   1.000
_cell.angle_alpha   90.00
_cell.angle_beta   90.00
_cell.angle_gamma   90.00
#
_symmetry.space_group_name_H-M   'P 1'
#
loop_
_entity.id
_entity.type
_entity.pdbx_description
1 polymer ?
#
loop_
_entity_poly.entity_id
_entity_poly.type
_entity_poly.pdbx_seq_one_letter_code
_entity_poly.pdbx_strand_id
1 'polypeptide(L)'
;MGNMYSQVGMPTNNPNKDAVLDLNRTDGTSAKGLLLPKVELTALNSALPMTANVAGMHVWNTATTTGINAVTPGEYYNDGAKWVRVASPIDAWLQDGNTNGALKTIGTKDNFDLPFITNNTEKMRLTSGGRLGIGTDTPLVGFHLKSSDPNNNDLMIEGVDDGATFIIKRSTTSSLPTGQALGGLIWTDVDPTPGVAALTRINSYFRGPDLSSLSFFVSRSTLAQMTLNQKGYLGLGTTSPGSKFHLYNENISDSDDDFRIETRSDTYTPGVFIDRNRTGGANLMNNDPLGLVVFRSNLGGASSASQLVYLKGTYKGDGTTNLSSLALGTSNTDRMVINENGNVGIGTSAPAQKLDVNGSIKSTTALIVSDARYKTNIETLQKPLEIVNRLRGTSYEMNTKQFPDKGFAEGKQYGVIAQEVEKILPDLVTTGSDGYKAVNYQGFIPVLIEAVKTQQTEIENQKKQLTAKDSEIKELKARMDKLEKAVNGLLK
;
A
#
# COMPACT_ATOMS: atom_id res chain seq x y z
N MET A 1 48.62 -74.13 -66.04
CA MET A 1 48.76 -72.97 -65.13
C MET A 1 48.92 -71.76 -66.03
N GLY A 2 47.91 -70.95 -66.34
CA GLY A 2 46.93 -70.34 -65.45
C GLY A 2 47.34 -68.87 -65.30
N ASN A 3 46.82 -68.00 -66.16
CA ASN A 3 46.46 -66.60 -65.90
C ASN A 3 45.86 -66.00 -67.18
N MET A 4 44.54 -66.18 -67.30
CA MET A 4 43.65 -65.47 -68.21
C MET A 4 43.55 -64.02 -67.71
N TYR A 5 44.07 -63.04 -68.44
CA TYR A 5 43.70 -61.63 -68.24
C TYR A 5 42.52 -61.32 -69.16
N SER A 6 41.33 -61.19 -68.57
CA SER A 6 40.08 -60.93 -69.29
C SER A 6 40.04 -59.52 -69.88
N GLN A 7 39.50 -59.44 -71.10
CA GLN A 7 39.08 -58.23 -71.82
C GLN A 7 38.23 -57.25 -71.00
N VAL A 8 38.24 -55.97 -71.40
CA VAL A 8 36.98 -55.22 -71.60
C VAL A 8 37.11 -54.33 -72.85
N GLY A 9 36.16 -54.49 -73.78
CA GLY A 9 35.96 -53.60 -74.92
C GLY A 9 35.16 -52.35 -74.53
N MET A 10 35.58 -51.19 -75.04
CA MET A 10 34.91 -49.90 -74.82
C MET A 10 33.81 -49.70 -75.88
N PRO A 11 32.53 -49.59 -75.51
CA PRO A 11 31.43 -49.39 -76.45
C PRO A 11 30.95 -47.94 -76.35
N THR A 12 31.73 -47.00 -76.88
CA THR A 12 31.31 -45.61 -77.03
C THR A 12 31.91 -45.04 -78.31
N ASN A 13 31.05 -44.54 -79.19
CA ASN A 13 31.44 -43.96 -80.49
C ASN A 13 31.65 -42.43 -80.40
N ASN A 14 31.56 -41.86 -79.21
CA ASN A 14 31.75 -40.43 -78.97
C ASN A 14 32.11 -40.18 -77.49
N PRO A 15 33.30 -40.64 -77.04
CA PRO A 15 33.75 -40.38 -75.67
C PRO A 15 33.79 -38.87 -75.43
N ASN A 16 33.48 -38.44 -74.21
CA ASN A 16 33.67 -37.05 -73.81
C ASN A 16 35.11 -36.63 -74.12
N LYS A 17 35.27 -35.64 -75.01
CA LYS A 17 36.57 -35.15 -75.50
C LYS A 17 37.48 -34.63 -74.38
N ASP A 18 36.92 -34.30 -73.22
CA ASP A 18 37.64 -33.81 -72.05
C ASP A 18 38.05 -34.95 -71.08
N ALA A 19 37.76 -36.22 -71.42
CA ALA A 19 38.07 -37.40 -70.61
C ALA A 19 39.03 -38.37 -71.32
N VAL A 20 40.07 -38.81 -70.61
CA VAL A 20 40.98 -39.89 -71.07
C VAL A 20 40.32 -41.28 -70.95
N LEU A 21 39.35 -41.42 -70.03
CA LEU A 21 38.56 -42.64 -69.84
C LEU A 21 37.08 -42.27 -69.67
N ASP A 22 36.25 -42.60 -70.66
CA ASP A 22 34.79 -42.45 -70.61
C ASP A 22 34.12 -43.82 -70.57
N LEU A 23 33.41 -44.11 -69.49
CA LEU A 23 32.73 -45.39 -69.24
C LEU A 23 31.22 -45.34 -69.57
N ASN A 24 30.72 -44.25 -70.16
CA ASN A 24 29.31 -44.08 -70.49
C ASN A 24 28.90 -44.85 -71.77
N ARG A 25 27.76 -45.57 -71.71
CA ARG A 25 27.05 -46.10 -72.90
C ARG A 25 25.91 -45.15 -73.29
N THR A 26 25.72 -44.94 -74.59
CA THR A 26 24.67 -44.06 -75.16
C THR A 26 23.27 -44.69 -75.25
N ASP A 27 23.09 -45.95 -74.84
CA ASP A 27 21.81 -46.67 -74.91
C ASP A 27 20.85 -46.42 -73.73
N GLY A 28 21.22 -45.54 -72.78
CA GLY A 28 20.39 -45.18 -71.63
C GLY A 28 20.24 -46.27 -70.56
N THR A 29 20.96 -47.40 -70.68
CA THR A 29 20.84 -48.56 -69.77
C THR A 29 22.09 -48.85 -68.93
N SER A 30 23.00 -47.87 -68.77
CA SER A 30 24.31 -48.08 -68.12
C SER A 30 24.20 -48.41 -66.62
N ALA A 31 24.02 -49.69 -66.29
CA ALA A 31 24.03 -50.20 -64.92
C ALA A 31 25.42 -50.68 -64.44
N LYS A 32 26.47 -50.53 -65.27
CA LYS A 32 27.86 -50.91 -64.95
C LYS A 32 28.70 -49.66 -64.65
N GLY A 33 29.63 -49.76 -63.71
CA GLY A 33 30.54 -48.67 -63.32
C GLY A 33 31.99 -49.14 -63.17
N LEU A 34 32.87 -48.23 -62.71
CA LEU A 34 34.25 -48.57 -62.36
C LEU A 34 34.30 -49.27 -61.00
N LEU A 35 34.84 -50.49 -60.95
CA LEU A 35 35.12 -51.17 -59.68
C LEU A 35 36.52 -50.82 -59.20
N LEU A 36 36.61 -50.04 -58.12
CA LEU A 36 37.89 -49.65 -57.53
C LEU A 36 38.56 -50.80 -56.75
N PRO A 37 39.91 -50.83 -56.66
CA PRO A 37 40.62 -51.77 -55.81
C PRO A 37 40.18 -51.66 -54.35
N LYS A 38 39.89 -52.79 -53.70
CA LYS A 38 39.56 -52.84 -52.27
C LYS A 38 40.83 -52.90 -51.44
N VAL A 39 40.98 -51.99 -50.48
CA VAL A 39 42.16 -51.88 -49.61
C VAL A 39 41.74 -51.67 -48.16
N GLU A 40 42.58 -52.08 -47.20
CA GLU A 40 42.39 -51.79 -45.78
C GLU A 40 43.29 -50.63 -45.36
N LEU A 41 42.73 -49.42 -45.34
CA LEU A 41 43.45 -48.23 -44.88
C LEU A 41 43.57 -48.26 -43.35
N THR A 42 44.69 -47.77 -42.83
CA THR A 42 44.93 -47.76 -41.37
C THR A 42 44.60 -46.41 -40.72
N ALA A 43 44.84 -45.30 -41.42
CA ALA A 43 44.47 -43.95 -40.98
C ALA A 43 44.45 -42.98 -42.19
N LEU A 44 43.71 -41.87 -42.08
CA LEU A 44 43.66 -40.84 -43.12
C LEU A 44 45.08 -40.34 -43.48
N ASN A 45 45.94 -40.15 -42.49
CA ASN A 45 47.29 -39.62 -42.65
C ASN A 45 48.38 -40.70 -42.89
N SER A 46 48.01 -41.95 -43.18
CA SER A 46 48.95 -43.04 -43.43
C SER A 46 48.94 -43.50 -44.87
N ALA A 47 50.12 -43.77 -45.44
CA ALA A 47 50.25 -44.35 -46.78
C ALA A 47 49.89 -45.85 -46.81
N LEU A 48 49.81 -46.53 -45.66
CA LEU A 48 49.51 -47.96 -45.60
C LEU A 48 48.12 -48.28 -46.16
N PRO A 49 47.97 -49.40 -46.90
CA PRO A 49 48.91 -50.53 -47.03
C PRO A 49 49.98 -50.36 -48.13
N MET A 50 50.11 -49.17 -48.71
CA MET A 50 51.08 -48.86 -49.75
C MET A 50 52.40 -48.35 -49.16
N THR A 51 53.43 -48.24 -50.02
CA THR A 51 54.75 -47.74 -49.63
C THR A 51 54.84 -46.21 -49.63
N ALA A 52 53.94 -45.51 -50.33
CA ALA A 52 53.84 -44.05 -50.37
C ALA A 52 52.43 -43.57 -50.78
N ASN A 53 52.10 -42.34 -50.41
CA ASN A 53 50.91 -41.63 -50.88
C ASN A 53 51.11 -41.23 -52.36
N VAL A 54 50.12 -41.50 -53.22
CA VAL A 54 50.19 -41.16 -54.66
C VAL A 54 48.97 -40.32 -55.02
N ALA A 55 49.19 -39.05 -55.33
CA ALA A 55 48.11 -38.10 -55.65
C ALA A 55 47.23 -38.58 -56.83
N GLY A 56 45.92 -38.44 -56.69
CA GLY A 56 44.93 -38.82 -57.70
C GLY A 56 44.55 -40.30 -57.74
N MET A 57 45.09 -41.11 -56.82
CA MET A 57 44.74 -42.54 -56.72
C MET A 57 43.41 -42.75 -56.00
N HIS A 58 42.50 -43.52 -56.59
CA HIS A 58 41.21 -43.89 -56.01
C HIS A 58 41.18 -45.37 -55.57
N VAL A 59 40.62 -45.63 -54.39
CA VAL A 59 40.47 -46.96 -53.81
C VAL A 59 39.14 -47.07 -53.05
N TRP A 60 38.67 -48.30 -52.85
CA TRP A 60 37.58 -48.59 -51.93
C TRP A 60 38.15 -49.12 -50.60
N ASN A 61 38.04 -48.34 -49.53
CA ASN A 61 38.44 -48.78 -48.19
C ASN A 61 37.43 -49.78 -47.60
N THR A 62 37.92 -50.84 -46.96
CA THR A 62 37.09 -51.81 -46.23
C THR A 62 37.28 -51.75 -44.70
N ALA A 63 38.27 -51.02 -44.20
CA ALA A 63 38.57 -50.94 -42.78
C ALA A 63 37.70 -49.89 -42.04
N THR A 64 37.46 -50.13 -40.75
CA THR A 64 36.92 -49.13 -39.81
C THR A 64 37.94 -48.91 -38.70
N THR A 65 38.38 -47.68 -38.48
CA THR A 65 39.29 -47.31 -37.39
C THR A 65 38.67 -46.20 -36.52
N THR A 66 39.27 -45.90 -35.37
CA THR A 66 38.77 -44.91 -34.40
C THR A 66 39.77 -43.76 -34.20
N GLY A 67 39.28 -42.57 -33.82
CA GLY A 67 40.10 -41.38 -33.56
C GLY A 67 40.02 -40.33 -34.67
N ILE A 68 40.83 -39.27 -34.57
CA ILE A 68 40.75 -38.08 -35.45
C ILE A 68 41.10 -38.37 -36.92
N ASN A 69 41.90 -39.42 -37.17
CA ASN A 69 42.28 -39.87 -38.52
C ASN A 69 41.59 -41.19 -38.90
N ALA A 70 40.41 -41.46 -38.32
CA ALA A 70 39.65 -42.66 -38.59
C ALA A 70 39.29 -42.80 -40.08
N VAL A 71 39.38 -44.02 -40.58
CA VAL A 71 38.80 -44.41 -41.87
C VAL A 71 37.54 -45.24 -41.63
N THR A 72 36.60 -45.17 -42.55
CA THR A 72 35.39 -46.00 -42.57
C THR A 72 35.23 -46.62 -43.96
N PRO A 73 34.46 -47.70 -44.13
CA PRO A 73 34.24 -48.29 -45.44
C PRO A 73 33.67 -47.27 -46.43
N GLY A 74 34.24 -47.21 -47.64
CA GLY A 74 33.83 -46.26 -48.68
C GLY A 74 34.93 -45.92 -49.68
N GLU A 75 34.64 -45.03 -50.62
CA GLU A 75 35.62 -44.56 -51.60
C GLU A 75 36.54 -43.49 -51.01
N TYR A 76 37.83 -43.60 -51.34
CA TYR A 76 38.86 -42.63 -50.98
C TYR A 76 39.70 -42.30 -52.19
N TYR A 77 40.14 -41.06 -52.29
CA TYR A 77 41.25 -40.68 -53.14
C TYR A 77 42.43 -40.23 -52.30
N ASN A 78 43.65 -40.34 -52.82
CA ASN A 78 44.84 -39.83 -52.17
C ASN A 78 45.20 -38.47 -52.76
N ASP A 79 45.46 -37.46 -51.92
CA ASP A 79 45.83 -36.11 -52.38
C ASP A 79 47.34 -35.89 -52.56
N GLY A 80 48.14 -36.95 -52.34
CA GLY A 80 49.60 -36.92 -52.32
C GLY A 80 50.20 -36.86 -50.90
N ALA A 81 49.40 -36.54 -49.89
CA ALA A 81 49.82 -36.49 -48.49
C ALA A 81 48.97 -37.38 -47.57
N LYS A 82 47.69 -37.58 -47.90
CA LYS A 82 46.72 -38.33 -47.08
C LYS A 82 45.60 -38.91 -47.94
N TRP A 83 44.87 -39.86 -47.36
CA TRP A 83 43.61 -40.34 -47.88
C TRP A 83 42.50 -39.35 -47.56
N VAL A 84 41.82 -38.90 -48.59
CA VAL A 84 40.63 -38.06 -48.53
C VAL A 84 39.44 -38.94 -48.89
N ARG A 85 38.48 -39.05 -47.98
CA ARG A 85 37.23 -39.76 -48.27
C ARG A 85 36.50 -39.01 -49.37
N VAL A 86 36.13 -39.69 -50.45
CA VAL A 86 35.19 -39.14 -51.43
C VAL A 86 33.86 -39.06 -50.69
N ALA A 87 33.50 -37.86 -50.24
CA ALA A 87 32.37 -37.67 -49.36
C ALA A 87 31.07 -38.15 -50.04
N SER A 88 30.27 -38.91 -49.30
CA SER A 88 28.83 -38.94 -49.54
C SER A 88 28.22 -37.75 -48.78
N PRO A 89 27.28 -36.99 -49.37
CA PRO A 89 26.62 -35.85 -48.73
C PRO A 89 26.00 -36.12 -47.35
N ILE A 90 25.88 -37.39 -46.94
CA ILE A 90 25.29 -37.83 -45.68
C ILE A 90 26.15 -37.60 -44.43
N ASP A 91 27.45 -37.29 -44.57
CA ASP A 91 28.39 -37.23 -43.45
C ASP A 91 28.79 -35.81 -42.99
N ALA A 92 28.25 -34.76 -43.62
CA ALA A 92 28.49 -33.36 -43.26
C ALA A 92 27.17 -32.61 -43.02
N TRP A 93 27.19 -31.56 -42.19
CA TRP A 93 26.08 -30.62 -42.13
C TRP A 93 26.18 -29.64 -43.30
N LEU A 94 25.19 -29.63 -44.19
CA LEU A 94 25.18 -28.82 -45.40
C LEU A 94 24.81 -27.36 -45.09
N GLN A 95 25.16 -26.43 -45.99
CA GLN A 95 25.04 -24.98 -45.79
C GLN A 95 23.60 -24.46 -45.67
N ASP A 96 22.60 -25.28 -45.99
CA ASP A 96 21.17 -25.02 -45.82
C ASP A 96 20.48 -26.10 -44.95
N GLY A 97 21.27 -26.93 -44.25
CA GLY A 97 20.80 -28.00 -43.38
C GLY A 97 20.64 -29.37 -44.03
N ASN A 98 20.39 -30.38 -43.19
CA ASN A 98 20.22 -31.78 -43.58
C ASN A 98 18.78 -32.26 -43.34
N THR A 99 18.31 -33.23 -44.13
CA THR A 99 17.09 -34.00 -43.82
C THR A 99 17.44 -35.12 -42.83
N ASN A 100 16.92 -35.06 -41.60
CA ASN A 100 17.43 -35.92 -40.51
C ASN A 100 16.80 -37.31 -40.40
N GLY A 101 15.48 -37.49 -40.64
CA GLY A 101 14.78 -38.79 -40.63
C GLY A 101 14.75 -39.59 -39.30
N ALA A 102 15.67 -39.33 -38.38
CA ALA A 102 15.78 -39.83 -37.02
C ALA A 102 16.66 -38.86 -36.20
N LEU A 103 16.85 -39.09 -34.90
CA LEU A 103 17.75 -38.26 -34.09
C LEU A 103 19.19 -38.32 -34.63
N LYS A 104 19.75 -37.16 -35.00
CA LYS A 104 21.15 -36.97 -35.38
C LYS A 104 21.77 -35.94 -34.43
N THR A 105 23.03 -36.16 -34.06
CA THR A 105 23.74 -35.31 -33.09
C THR A 105 24.75 -34.42 -33.80
N ILE A 106 24.73 -33.13 -33.49
CA ILE A 106 25.82 -32.19 -33.80
C ILE A 106 26.58 -31.95 -32.50
N GLY A 107 27.89 -32.18 -32.49
CA GLY A 107 28.71 -31.90 -31.31
C GLY A 107 30.06 -32.62 -31.30
N THR A 108 30.74 -32.47 -30.18
CA THR A 108 31.99 -33.16 -29.87
C THR A 108 31.70 -34.48 -29.14
N LYS A 109 32.55 -35.50 -29.36
CA LYS A 109 32.48 -36.78 -28.62
C LYS A 109 33.50 -36.88 -27.49
N ASP A 110 34.33 -35.86 -27.37
CA ASP A 110 35.37 -35.71 -26.36
C ASP A 110 34.97 -34.63 -25.35
N ASN A 111 35.87 -34.29 -24.41
CA ASN A 111 35.59 -33.34 -23.34
C ASN A 111 35.85 -31.88 -23.74
N PHE A 112 35.84 -31.58 -25.04
CA PHE A 112 36.02 -30.22 -25.55
C PHE A 112 34.66 -29.56 -25.84
N ASP A 113 34.64 -28.25 -25.66
CA ASP A 113 33.47 -27.43 -25.90
C ASP A 113 33.10 -27.37 -27.40
N LEU A 114 31.84 -27.04 -27.68
CA LEU A 114 31.31 -26.84 -29.02
C LEU A 114 31.06 -25.34 -29.28
N PRO A 115 31.97 -24.60 -29.94
CA PRO A 115 31.77 -23.22 -30.31
C PRO A 115 31.02 -23.07 -31.64
N PHE A 116 30.21 -22.02 -31.74
CA PHE A 116 29.59 -21.52 -32.97
C PHE A 116 30.23 -20.17 -33.32
N ILE A 117 30.79 -20.09 -34.52
CA ILE A 117 31.60 -18.94 -34.97
C ILE A 117 30.94 -18.23 -36.15
N THR A 118 31.08 -16.91 -36.20
CA THR A 118 30.75 -16.09 -37.37
C THR A 118 31.87 -15.07 -37.56
N ASN A 119 32.33 -14.83 -38.80
CA ASN A 119 33.44 -13.93 -39.07
C ASN A 119 34.69 -14.24 -38.20
N ASN A 120 35.03 -15.53 -38.10
CA ASN A 120 36.16 -16.05 -37.29
C ASN A 120 36.13 -15.66 -35.80
N THR A 121 34.97 -15.21 -35.29
CA THR A 121 34.76 -14.85 -33.89
C THR A 121 33.69 -15.77 -33.31
N GLU A 122 33.95 -16.29 -32.12
CA GLU A 122 32.95 -17.06 -31.39
C GLU A 122 31.78 -16.20 -30.94
N LYS A 123 30.57 -16.71 -31.16
CA LYS A 123 29.31 -16.05 -30.77
C LYS A 123 28.51 -16.83 -29.76
N MET A 124 28.61 -18.17 -29.79
CA MET A 124 27.91 -19.05 -28.87
C MET A 124 28.79 -20.27 -28.58
N ARG A 125 28.68 -20.83 -27.37
CA ARG A 125 29.39 -22.03 -26.96
C ARG A 125 28.52 -22.90 -26.08
N LEU A 126 28.51 -24.20 -26.35
CA LEU A 126 28.10 -25.21 -25.37
C LEU A 126 29.36 -25.83 -24.76
N THR A 127 29.56 -25.63 -23.45
CA THR A 127 30.73 -26.20 -22.77
C THR A 127 30.58 -27.71 -22.57
N SER A 128 31.69 -28.42 -22.40
CA SER A 128 31.67 -29.85 -22.05
C SER A 128 30.96 -30.14 -20.72
N GLY A 129 30.87 -29.14 -19.83
CA GLY A 129 30.06 -29.16 -18.61
C GLY A 129 28.57 -28.85 -18.81
N GLY A 130 28.10 -28.64 -20.05
CA GLY A 130 26.69 -28.43 -20.39
C GLY A 130 26.15 -27.02 -20.21
N ARG A 131 27.01 -25.99 -20.13
CA ARG A 131 26.58 -24.58 -20.03
C ARG A 131 26.53 -23.94 -21.41
N LEU A 132 25.49 -23.18 -21.68
CA LEU A 132 25.32 -22.41 -22.90
C LEU A 132 25.73 -20.94 -22.67
N GLY A 133 26.77 -20.48 -23.36
CA GLY A 133 27.18 -19.09 -23.43
C GLY A 133 26.80 -18.45 -24.77
N ILE A 134 26.26 -17.23 -24.75
CA ILE A 134 26.08 -16.38 -25.95
C ILE A 134 26.81 -15.06 -25.69
N GLY A 135 27.75 -14.69 -26.56
CA GLY A 135 28.62 -13.52 -26.39
C GLY A 135 29.72 -13.68 -25.33
N THR A 136 29.94 -14.89 -24.80
CA THR A 136 30.99 -15.23 -23.83
C THR A 136 31.49 -16.66 -24.02
N ASP A 137 32.79 -16.86 -23.87
CA ASP A 137 33.48 -18.16 -23.88
C ASP A 137 33.57 -18.81 -22.48
N THR A 138 33.20 -18.06 -21.44
CA THR A 138 33.32 -18.44 -20.03
C THR A 138 31.95 -18.33 -19.31
N PRO A 139 30.93 -19.15 -19.69
CA PRO A 139 29.61 -19.08 -19.07
C PRO A 139 29.64 -19.46 -17.58
N LEU A 140 29.12 -18.56 -16.73
CA LEU A 140 29.14 -18.72 -15.27
C LEU A 140 28.00 -19.61 -14.74
N VAL A 141 26.89 -19.67 -15.48
CA VAL A 141 25.67 -20.42 -15.13
C VAL A 141 25.18 -21.22 -16.35
N GLY A 142 24.11 -22.01 -16.19
CA GLY A 142 23.60 -22.89 -17.26
C GLY A 142 23.29 -22.18 -18.58
N PHE A 143 22.74 -20.96 -18.52
CA PHE A 143 22.58 -20.05 -19.65
C PHE A 143 23.16 -18.69 -19.30
N HIS A 144 24.22 -18.26 -19.98
CA HIS A 144 24.86 -16.95 -19.78
C HIS A 144 24.83 -16.16 -21.10
N LEU A 145 23.99 -15.14 -21.13
CA LEU A 145 23.94 -14.15 -22.20
C LEU A 145 24.77 -12.93 -21.80
N LYS A 146 25.85 -12.68 -22.55
CA LYS A 146 26.72 -11.52 -22.37
C LYS A 146 26.64 -10.66 -23.62
N SER A 147 25.66 -9.76 -23.63
CA SER A 147 25.48 -8.80 -24.71
C SER A 147 26.41 -7.59 -24.54
N SER A 148 26.83 -7.01 -25.67
CA SER A 148 27.53 -5.74 -25.72
C SER A 148 26.69 -4.67 -26.43
N ASP A 149 25.40 -4.92 -26.61
CA ASP A 149 24.46 -3.96 -27.21
C ASP A 149 24.24 -2.79 -26.24
N PRO A 150 24.53 -1.53 -26.64
CA PRO A 150 24.33 -0.37 -25.78
C PRO A 150 22.86 -0.06 -25.46
N ASN A 151 21.90 -0.70 -26.12
CA ASN A 151 20.47 -0.39 -26.01
C ASN A 151 19.75 -1.10 -24.85
N ASN A 152 20.45 -1.86 -23.99
CA ASN A 152 19.91 -2.57 -22.82
C ASN A 152 18.74 -3.54 -23.16
N ASN A 153 18.73 -4.08 -24.37
CA ASN A 153 17.72 -4.96 -24.96
C ASN A 153 18.25 -6.39 -25.09
N ASP A 154 18.99 -6.85 -24.08
CA ASP A 154 19.82 -8.04 -24.19
C ASP A 154 19.00 -9.34 -24.31
N LEU A 155 17.78 -9.39 -23.76
CA LEU A 155 16.90 -10.57 -23.83
C LEU A 155 15.48 -10.15 -24.23
N MET A 156 14.95 -10.75 -25.29
CA MET A 156 13.57 -10.62 -25.73
C MET A 156 12.83 -11.96 -25.55
N ILE A 157 11.62 -11.90 -24.99
CA ILE A 157 10.68 -13.03 -24.95
C ILE A 157 9.39 -12.53 -25.59
N GLU A 158 9.03 -13.10 -26.73
CA GLU A 158 7.89 -12.66 -27.54
C GLU A 158 6.93 -13.82 -27.79
N GLY A 159 5.63 -13.52 -27.72
CA GLY A 159 4.53 -14.41 -28.11
C GLY A 159 3.82 -13.80 -29.32
N VAL A 160 3.41 -14.64 -30.26
CA VAL A 160 2.61 -14.26 -31.42
C VAL A 160 1.28 -14.97 -31.27
N ASP A 161 0.18 -14.22 -31.35
CA ASP A 161 -1.19 -14.69 -31.09
C ASP A 161 -1.50 -15.15 -29.64
N ASP A 162 -0.51 -15.13 -28.74
CA ASP A 162 -0.61 -15.36 -27.30
C ASP A 162 0.32 -14.44 -26.46
N GLY A 163 0.38 -14.65 -25.15
CA GLY A 163 1.21 -13.87 -24.23
C GLY A 163 2.60 -14.47 -23.99
N ALA A 164 3.65 -13.68 -24.18
CA ALA A 164 5.02 -14.04 -23.77
C ALA A 164 5.09 -14.32 -22.26
N THR A 165 5.59 -15.50 -21.87
CA THR A 165 5.73 -15.89 -20.46
C THR A 165 7.16 -16.27 -20.13
N PHE A 166 7.73 -15.64 -19.10
CA PHE A 166 8.98 -16.10 -18.47
C PHE A 166 8.65 -17.01 -17.29
N ILE A 167 9.00 -18.31 -17.41
CA ILE A 167 8.67 -19.32 -16.39
C ILE A 167 9.90 -19.60 -15.53
N ILE A 168 9.81 -19.26 -14.24
CA ILE A 168 10.74 -19.75 -13.22
C ILE A 168 10.07 -20.89 -12.46
N LYS A 169 10.49 -22.13 -12.74
CA LYS A 169 9.94 -23.32 -12.10
C LYS A 169 11.00 -24.02 -11.27
N ARG A 170 10.79 -24.05 -9.95
CA ARG A 170 11.49 -24.99 -9.09
C ARG A 170 10.85 -26.38 -9.21
N SER A 171 11.62 -27.35 -9.68
CA SER A 171 11.24 -28.77 -9.69
C SER A 171 11.86 -29.48 -8.49
N THR A 172 11.07 -30.28 -7.78
CA THR A 172 11.53 -31.11 -6.65
C THR A 172 11.01 -32.53 -6.81
N THR A 173 11.78 -33.50 -6.32
CA THR A 173 11.35 -34.92 -6.25
C THR A 173 10.47 -35.21 -5.02
N SER A 174 10.26 -34.21 -4.17
CA SER A 174 9.47 -34.27 -2.93
C SER A 174 8.59 -33.03 -2.77
N SER A 175 7.64 -33.05 -1.82
CA SER A 175 6.80 -31.89 -1.49
C SER A 175 7.62 -30.70 -1.00
N LEU A 176 7.35 -29.50 -1.51
CA LEU A 176 8.05 -28.29 -1.11
C LEU A 176 7.52 -27.75 0.24
N PRO A 177 8.37 -27.52 1.25
CA PRO A 177 7.93 -26.93 2.51
C PRO A 177 7.48 -25.46 2.37
N THR A 178 6.47 -25.06 3.14
CA THR A 178 6.05 -23.65 3.26
C THR A 178 7.24 -22.77 3.66
N GLY A 179 7.36 -21.60 3.03
CA GLY A 179 8.46 -20.67 3.29
C GLY A 179 9.63 -20.77 2.30
N GLN A 180 9.68 -21.82 1.49
CA GLN A 180 10.74 -22.02 0.50
C GLN A 180 10.56 -21.15 -0.74
N ALA A 181 11.66 -20.63 -1.29
CA ALA A 181 11.64 -19.86 -2.53
C ALA A 181 11.26 -20.75 -3.72
N LEU A 182 10.36 -20.26 -4.57
CA LEU A 182 9.99 -20.88 -5.86
C LEU A 182 10.92 -20.41 -6.99
N GLY A 183 11.43 -19.19 -6.87
CA GLY A 183 12.26 -18.54 -7.87
C GLY A 183 12.30 -17.04 -7.65
N GLY A 184 13.26 -16.35 -8.28
CA GLY A 184 13.39 -14.92 -8.12
C GLY A 184 14.22 -14.25 -9.20
N LEU A 185 14.14 -12.92 -9.21
CA LEU A 185 14.99 -12.03 -9.98
C LEU A 185 16.01 -11.40 -9.04
N ILE A 186 17.26 -11.36 -9.48
CA ILE A 186 18.40 -10.98 -8.65
C ILE A 186 19.18 -9.89 -9.36
N TRP A 187 19.44 -8.79 -8.64
CA TRP A 187 20.36 -7.73 -9.05
C TRP A 187 21.61 -7.78 -8.17
N THR A 188 22.77 -7.89 -8.82
CA THR A 188 24.09 -7.93 -8.18
C THR A 188 24.98 -6.85 -8.79
N ASP A 189 26.01 -6.44 -8.05
CA ASP A 189 27.15 -5.71 -8.60
C ASP A 189 28.24 -6.70 -9.07
N VAL A 190 29.27 -6.22 -9.76
CA VAL A 190 30.40 -6.97 -10.34
C VAL A 190 31.33 -7.64 -9.30
N ASP A 191 30.90 -7.80 -8.04
CA ASP A 191 31.70 -8.42 -7.01
C ASP A 191 31.86 -9.93 -7.31
N PRO A 192 33.06 -10.40 -7.69
CA PRO A 192 33.26 -11.74 -8.27
C PRO A 192 33.30 -12.84 -7.21
N THR A 193 32.89 -12.56 -5.97
CA THR A 193 32.95 -13.53 -4.88
C THR A 193 31.72 -14.42 -4.92
N PRO A 194 31.86 -15.72 -5.23
CA PRO A 194 30.75 -16.66 -5.16
C PRO A 194 30.20 -16.68 -3.73
N GLY A 195 28.91 -16.39 -3.56
CA GLY A 195 28.24 -16.47 -2.25
C GLY A 195 27.97 -15.13 -1.56
N VAL A 196 28.26 -13.99 -2.18
CA VAL A 196 27.83 -12.69 -1.63
C VAL A 196 26.34 -12.46 -1.93
N ALA A 197 25.59 -12.13 -0.88
CA ALA A 197 24.15 -11.88 -0.97
C ALA A 197 23.85 -10.79 -2.02
N ALA A 198 22.90 -11.07 -2.92
CA ALA A 198 22.33 -10.10 -3.83
C ALA A 198 22.01 -8.77 -3.11
N LEU A 199 22.35 -7.65 -3.75
CA LEU A 199 22.05 -6.32 -3.21
C LEU A 199 20.54 -6.05 -3.22
N THR A 200 19.83 -6.56 -4.22
CA THR A 200 18.37 -6.46 -4.34
C THR A 200 17.83 -7.70 -5.03
N ARG A 201 16.68 -8.19 -4.56
CA ARG A 201 16.01 -9.35 -5.18
C ARG A 201 14.51 -9.29 -5.02
N ILE A 202 13.81 -9.89 -5.97
CA ILE A 202 12.38 -10.18 -5.91
C ILE A 202 12.25 -11.69 -5.86
N ASN A 203 11.67 -12.22 -4.78
CA ASN A 203 11.47 -13.65 -4.61
C ASN A 203 9.98 -13.97 -4.54
N SER A 204 9.60 -15.01 -5.27
CA SER A 204 8.35 -15.73 -5.02
C SER A 204 8.62 -16.86 -4.04
N TYR A 205 7.70 -17.05 -3.09
CA TYR A 205 7.81 -18.10 -2.09
C TYR A 205 6.56 -18.96 -2.06
N PHE A 206 6.76 -20.25 -1.81
CA PHE A 206 5.71 -21.22 -1.57
C PHE A 206 5.02 -20.95 -0.23
N ARG A 207 3.69 -20.90 -0.23
CA ARG A 207 2.85 -20.67 0.95
C ARG A 207 1.84 -21.80 1.17
N GLY A 208 1.84 -22.82 0.33
CA GLY A 208 0.90 -23.94 0.35
C GLY A 208 0.42 -24.28 -1.06
N PRO A 209 -0.40 -25.33 -1.21
CA PRO A 209 -1.04 -25.67 -2.49
C PRO A 209 -1.77 -24.43 -3.02
N ASP A 210 -1.43 -24.00 -4.24
CA ASP A 210 -1.95 -22.81 -4.93
C ASP A 210 -1.71 -21.45 -4.24
N LEU A 211 -0.81 -21.39 -3.26
CA LEU A 211 -0.50 -20.16 -2.53
C LEU A 211 0.95 -19.76 -2.70
N SER A 212 1.18 -18.50 -3.05
CA SER A 212 2.49 -17.88 -3.07
C SER A 212 2.47 -16.49 -2.44
N SER A 213 3.65 -16.01 -2.04
CA SER A 213 3.85 -14.58 -1.76
C SER A 213 4.96 -14.03 -2.63
N LEU A 214 4.89 -12.74 -2.92
CA LEU A 214 5.95 -11.98 -3.57
C LEU A 214 6.61 -11.07 -2.55
N SER A 215 7.94 -11.13 -2.44
CA SER A 215 8.69 -10.33 -1.49
C SER A 215 9.86 -9.62 -2.16
N PHE A 216 10.05 -8.37 -1.78
CA PHE A 216 11.10 -7.48 -2.27
C PHE A 216 12.11 -7.26 -1.14
N PHE A 217 13.37 -7.46 -1.46
CA PHE A 217 14.49 -7.31 -0.54
C PHE A 217 15.40 -6.24 -1.11
N VAL A 218 15.72 -5.23 -0.30
CA VAL A 218 16.71 -4.20 -0.63
C VAL A 218 17.83 -4.22 0.39
N SER A 219 19.03 -3.81 -0.06
CA SER A 219 20.29 -4.05 0.63
C SER A 219 20.55 -5.54 0.85
N ARG A 220 21.71 -5.93 1.40
CA ARG A 220 22.03 -7.32 1.76
C ARG A 220 21.14 -7.89 2.89
N SER A 221 19.95 -7.31 3.08
CA SER A 221 18.98 -7.66 4.11
C SER A 221 18.43 -9.08 3.90
N THR A 222 18.27 -9.77 5.03
CA THR A 222 17.57 -11.05 5.12
C THR A 222 16.07 -10.85 5.30
N LEU A 223 15.62 -9.64 5.68
CA LEU A 223 14.22 -9.28 5.87
C LEU A 223 13.63 -8.67 4.60
N ALA A 224 12.42 -9.11 4.24
CA ALA A 224 11.68 -8.50 3.14
C ALA A 224 11.20 -7.10 3.56
N GLN A 225 11.51 -6.10 2.76
CA GLN A 225 11.10 -4.72 3.00
C GLN A 225 9.69 -4.44 2.46
N MET A 226 9.27 -5.18 1.44
CA MET A 226 7.90 -5.19 0.96
C MET A 226 7.45 -6.62 0.68
N THR A 227 6.24 -6.98 1.09
CA THR A 227 5.65 -8.30 0.85
C THR A 227 4.20 -8.19 0.42
N LEU A 228 3.84 -8.81 -0.70
CA LEU A 228 2.47 -9.13 -1.06
C LEU A 228 2.21 -10.60 -0.68
N ASN A 229 1.41 -10.83 0.35
CA ASN A 229 1.14 -12.19 0.82
C ASN A 229 0.01 -12.87 0.01
N GLN A 230 -0.25 -14.13 0.32
CA GLN A 230 -1.27 -14.95 -0.34
C GLN A 230 -2.72 -14.48 -0.14
N LYS A 231 -2.97 -13.58 0.81
CA LYS A 231 -4.28 -12.93 1.02
C LYS A 231 -4.42 -11.63 0.21
N GLY A 232 -3.41 -11.26 -0.56
CA GLY A 232 -3.35 -9.98 -1.27
C GLY A 232 -3.05 -8.79 -0.36
N TYR A 233 -2.42 -9.02 0.80
CA TYR A 233 -2.08 -7.96 1.75
C TYR A 233 -0.67 -7.46 1.48
N LEU A 234 -0.52 -6.15 1.37
CA LEU A 234 0.74 -5.44 1.24
C LEU A 234 1.30 -5.11 2.63
N GLY A 235 2.41 -5.75 2.98
CA GLY A 235 3.23 -5.42 4.14
C GLY A 235 4.44 -4.58 3.72
N LEU A 236 4.68 -3.48 4.42
CA LEU A 236 5.94 -2.73 4.37
C LEU A 236 6.66 -2.97 5.70
N GLY A 237 7.90 -3.48 5.64
CA GLY A 237 8.71 -3.89 6.79
C GLY A 237 8.27 -5.20 7.47
N THR A 238 7.17 -5.84 7.06
CA THR A 238 6.70 -7.12 7.60
C THR A 238 6.35 -8.14 6.52
N THR A 239 6.65 -9.41 6.80
CA THR A 239 6.26 -10.55 5.96
C THR A 239 4.88 -11.12 6.31
N SER A 240 4.30 -10.70 7.43
CA SER A 240 3.01 -11.18 7.94
C SER A 240 2.04 -10.02 8.18
N PRO A 241 1.65 -9.28 7.12
CA PRO A 241 0.72 -8.16 7.25
C PRO A 241 -0.64 -8.63 7.82
N GLY A 242 -1.17 -7.89 8.80
CA GLY A 242 -2.44 -8.19 9.45
C GLY A 242 -3.68 -7.62 8.74
N SER A 243 -3.47 -6.69 7.81
CA SER A 243 -4.48 -5.95 7.04
C SER A 243 -4.03 -5.78 5.59
N LYS A 244 -4.94 -5.36 4.69
CA LYS A 244 -4.63 -5.15 3.26
C LYS A 244 -3.41 -4.25 3.03
N PHE A 245 -3.23 -3.25 3.88
CA PHE A 245 -2.02 -2.44 3.98
C PHE A 245 -1.57 -2.49 5.44
N HIS A 246 -0.34 -2.93 5.69
CA HIS A 246 0.29 -2.91 7.01
C HIS A 246 1.69 -2.35 6.90
N LEU A 247 1.86 -1.14 7.42
CA LEU A 247 3.18 -0.56 7.65
C LEU A 247 3.68 -1.00 9.02
N TYR A 248 4.84 -1.64 9.04
CA TYR A 248 5.49 -2.13 10.24
C TYR A 248 6.93 -1.63 10.26
N ASN A 249 7.31 -0.95 11.33
CA ASN A 249 8.65 -0.41 11.53
C ASN A 249 9.23 -0.91 12.85
N GLU A 250 10.54 -1.19 12.87
CA GLU A 250 11.30 -1.68 14.04
C GLU A 250 12.22 -0.59 14.64
N ASN A 251 11.81 0.68 14.59
CA ASN A 251 12.56 1.83 15.14
C ASN A 251 13.99 1.96 14.60
N ILE A 252 14.13 2.27 13.31
CA ILE A 252 15.35 2.86 12.76
C ILE A 252 15.17 4.38 12.78
N SER A 253 16.07 5.10 13.45
CA SER A 253 15.96 6.55 13.65
C SER A 253 16.02 7.33 12.33
N ASP A 254 14.89 7.91 11.92
CA ASP A 254 14.81 8.96 10.91
C ASP A 254 13.94 10.14 11.39
N SER A 255 13.99 11.23 10.63
CA SER A 255 13.31 12.50 10.95
C SER A 255 11.88 12.59 10.44
N ASP A 256 11.43 11.63 9.63
CA ASP A 256 10.09 11.57 9.05
C ASP A 256 9.41 10.29 9.57
N ASP A 257 8.26 10.44 10.25
CA ASP A 257 7.51 9.31 10.81
C ASP A 257 7.10 8.27 9.74
N ASP A 258 6.72 7.08 10.23
CA ASP A 258 6.19 5.93 9.49
C ASP A 258 5.31 6.29 8.27
N PHE A 259 4.41 7.27 8.39
CA PHE A 259 3.47 7.64 7.31
C PHE A 259 3.44 9.14 7.04
N ARG A 260 3.99 9.54 5.89
CA ARG A 260 4.01 10.93 5.39
C ARG A 260 3.08 11.11 4.20
N ILE A 261 2.21 12.12 4.26
CA ILE A 261 1.44 12.63 3.12
C ILE A 261 1.87 14.08 2.87
N GLU A 262 2.53 14.34 1.74
CA GLU A 262 2.97 15.69 1.37
C GLU A 262 2.29 16.16 0.08
N THR A 263 1.94 17.44 0.04
CA THR A 263 1.49 18.12 -1.17
C THR A 263 2.19 19.47 -1.26
N ARG A 264 2.64 19.85 -2.45
CA ARG A 264 3.21 21.17 -2.73
C ARG A 264 2.27 21.93 -3.67
N SER A 265 1.30 22.64 -3.10
CA SER A 265 0.28 23.38 -3.85
C SER A 265 -0.30 24.53 -3.02
N ASP A 266 -0.64 25.64 -3.67
CA ASP A 266 -1.35 26.77 -3.05
C ASP A 266 -2.88 26.60 -3.07
N THR A 267 -3.39 25.55 -3.72
CA THR A 267 -4.84 25.36 -3.97
C THR A 267 -5.37 23.99 -3.55
N TYR A 268 -4.50 23.00 -3.40
CA TYR A 268 -4.89 21.65 -2.97
C TYR A 268 -4.35 21.33 -1.57
N THR A 269 -5.20 20.68 -0.77
CA THR A 269 -4.84 20.20 0.56
C THR A 269 -4.55 18.70 0.53
N PRO A 270 -3.49 18.21 1.20
CA PRO A 270 -3.30 16.78 1.41
C PRO A 270 -4.47 16.23 2.24
N GLY A 271 -4.87 14.98 1.99
CA GLY A 271 -6.02 14.38 2.68
C GLY A 271 -5.91 12.86 2.79
N VAL A 272 -6.56 12.34 3.83
CA VAL A 272 -6.85 10.91 4.00
C VAL A 272 -8.35 10.73 3.82
N PHE A 273 -8.72 9.93 2.82
CA PHE A 273 -10.13 9.63 2.52
C PHE A 273 -10.49 8.26 3.09
N ILE A 274 -11.60 8.21 3.84
CA ILE A 274 -12.19 6.96 4.35
C ILE A 274 -13.62 6.91 3.81
N ASP A 275 -13.80 6.15 2.73
CA ASP A 275 -15.08 6.02 2.06
C ASP A 275 -15.79 4.73 2.47
N ARG A 276 -17.06 4.86 2.82
CA ARG A 276 -17.96 3.71 3.02
C ARG A 276 -19.02 3.70 1.94
N ASN A 277 -19.00 2.64 1.14
CA ASN A 277 -20.05 2.31 0.19
C ASN A 277 -20.68 0.97 0.56
N ARG A 278 -21.98 0.82 0.28
CA ARG A 278 -22.65 -0.48 0.43
C ARG A 278 -22.56 -1.27 -0.87
N THR A 279 -22.58 -2.60 -0.75
CA THR A 279 -22.55 -3.51 -1.88
C THR A 279 -23.71 -3.23 -2.85
N GLY A 280 -23.44 -3.28 -4.15
CA GLY A 280 -24.46 -3.07 -5.19
C GLY A 280 -24.93 -1.62 -5.35
N GLY A 281 -24.20 -0.65 -4.79
CA GLY A 281 -24.55 0.77 -4.93
C GLY A 281 -25.73 1.23 -4.06
N ALA A 282 -26.09 0.45 -3.03
CA ALA A 282 -27.15 0.82 -2.11
C ALA A 282 -26.76 2.06 -1.26
N ASN A 283 -27.75 2.89 -0.94
CA ASN A 283 -27.57 4.06 -0.07
C ASN A 283 -27.23 3.66 1.37
N LEU A 284 -26.49 4.53 2.07
CA LEU A 284 -26.21 4.39 3.50
C LEU A 284 -27.51 4.39 4.33
N MET A 285 -27.50 3.63 5.43
CA MET A 285 -28.62 3.56 6.37
C MET A 285 -28.27 4.36 7.63
N ASN A 286 -29.29 4.93 8.29
CA ASN A 286 -29.10 5.62 9.57
C ASN A 286 -28.28 4.75 10.55
N ASN A 287 -27.27 5.36 11.18
CA ASN A 287 -26.27 4.76 12.06
C ASN A 287 -25.20 3.90 11.38
N ASP A 288 -25.07 3.88 10.05
CA ASP A 288 -23.90 3.31 9.38
C ASP A 288 -22.62 4.06 9.81
N PRO A 289 -21.58 3.39 10.36
CA PRO A 289 -20.33 4.07 10.68
C PRO A 289 -19.57 4.41 9.39
N LEU A 290 -19.26 5.70 9.19
CA LEU A 290 -18.59 6.20 7.98
C LEU A 290 -17.09 5.91 7.99
N GLY A 291 -16.46 6.08 9.14
CA GLY A 291 -15.02 5.93 9.30
C GLY A 291 -14.60 6.01 10.76
N LEU A 292 -13.41 5.46 11.04
CA LEU A 292 -12.84 5.39 12.37
C LEU A 292 -11.33 5.63 12.30
N VAL A 293 -10.84 6.60 13.07
CA VAL A 293 -9.42 6.71 13.42
C VAL A 293 -9.29 6.28 14.87
N VAL A 294 -8.43 5.30 15.13
CA VAL A 294 -8.35 4.64 16.44
C VAL A 294 -6.91 4.55 16.92
N PHE A 295 -6.71 4.91 18.18
CA PHE A 295 -5.47 4.69 18.91
C PHE A 295 -5.66 3.45 19.80
N ARG A 296 -4.84 2.42 19.54
CA ARG A 296 -4.93 1.13 20.22
C ARG A 296 -3.64 0.81 20.94
N SER A 297 -3.76 0.07 22.04
CA SER A 297 -2.61 -0.51 22.72
C SER A 297 -2.96 -1.86 23.34
N ASN A 298 -1.96 -2.69 23.58
CA ASN A 298 -2.13 -3.93 24.31
C ASN A 298 -2.16 -3.64 25.82
N LEU A 299 -3.29 -3.93 26.48
CA LEU A 299 -3.44 -3.78 27.92
C LEU A 299 -3.51 -5.16 28.57
N GLY A 300 -2.81 -5.34 29.69
CA GLY A 300 -2.89 -6.56 30.50
C GLY A 300 -2.39 -7.84 29.81
N GLY A 301 -1.52 -7.72 28.81
CA GLY A 301 -0.97 -8.87 28.07
C GLY A 301 -1.98 -9.56 27.14
N ALA A 302 -3.07 -8.88 26.77
CA ALA A 302 -4.06 -9.39 25.84
C ALA A 302 -3.45 -9.70 24.45
N SER A 303 -4.00 -10.67 23.73
CA SER A 303 -3.54 -11.01 22.37
C SER A 303 -4.05 -10.03 21.30
N SER A 304 -4.75 -8.96 21.69
CA SER A 304 -5.35 -7.99 20.78
C SER A 304 -5.31 -6.59 21.38
N ALA A 305 -5.01 -5.60 20.55
CA ALA A 305 -4.94 -4.21 20.98
C ALA A 305 -6.34 -3.64 21.26
N SER A 306 -6.54 -3.10 22.44
CA SER A 306 -7.78 -2.45 22.88
C SER A 306 -7.89 -1.05 22.28
N GLN A 307 -9.10 -0.64 21.91
CA GLN A 307 -9.41 0.74 21.52
C GLN A 307 -9.43 1.64 22.75
N LEU A 308 -8.53 2.63 22.79
CA LEU A 308 -8.38 3.54 23.93
C LEU A 308 -8.93 4.92 23.62
N VAL A 309 -8.62 5.44 22.44
CA VAL A 309 -9.06 6.75 21.95
C VAL A 309 -9.51 6.62 20.51
N TYR A 310 -10.53 7.37 20.12
CA TYR A 310 -11.03 7.34 18.75
C TYR A 310 -11.70 8.64 18.29
N LEU A 311 -11.69 8.80 16.97
CA LEU A 311 -12.52 9.73 16.22
C LEU A 311 -13.43 8.90 15.33
N LYS A 312 -14.75 9.07 15.45
CA LYS A 312 -15.76 8.23 14.78
C LYS A 312 -16.77 9.09 14.05
N GLY A 313 -16.89 8.90 12.74
CA GLY A 313 -17.96 9.45 11.93
C GLY A 313 -19.10 8.46 11.78
N THR A 314 -20.34 8.92 11.93
CA THR A 314 -21.54 8.08 11.78
C THR A 314 -22.56 8.78 10.90
N TYR A 315 -23.14 8.05 9.96
CA TYR A 315 -24.24 8.54 9.13
C TYR A 315 -25.53 8.63 9.94
N LYS A 316 -26.30 9.70 9.75
CA LYS A 316 -27.56 9.98 10.48
C LYS A 316 -28.75 10.23 9.57
N GLY A 317 -28.55 10.16 8.26
CA GLY A 317 -29.60 10.36 7.27
C GLY A 317 -30.39 9.10 6.90
N ASP A 318 -31.17 9.23 5.84
CA ASP A 318 -32.04 8.20 5.25
C ASP A 318 -31.44 7.59 3.96
N GLY A 319 -30.20 7.96 3.62
CA GLY A 319 -29.51 7.56 2.40
C GLY A 319 -29.50 8.63 1.31
N THR A 320 -30.23 9.75 1.49
CA THR A 320 -30.33 10.84 0.50
C THR A 320 -29.78 12.17 0.99
N THR A 321 -29.55 12.30 2.30
CA THR A 321 -29.03 13.51 2.94
C THR A 321 -27.58 13.34 3.39
N ASN A 322 -26.91 14.45 3.73
CA ASN A 322 -25.54 14.44 4.28
C ASN A 322 -25.51 14.47 5.82
N LEU A 323 -26.64 14.17 6.47
CA LEU A 323 -26.74 14.19 7.93
C LEU A 323 -25.75 13.18 8.52
N SER A 324 -24.87 13.67 9.39
CA SER A 324 -23.82 12.87 10.01
C SER A 324 -23.46 13.44 11.37
N SER A 325 -22.90 12.59 12.22
CA SER A 325 -22.39 12.99 13.54
C SER A 325 -20.92 12.63 13.68
N LEU A 326 -20.18 13.45 14.40
CA LEU A 326 -18.79 13.19 14.81
C LEU A 326 -18.72 12.94 16.31
N ALA A 327 -18.06 11.86 16.71
CA ALA A 327 -17.81 11.57 18.12
C ALA A 327 -16.30 11.45 18.41
N LEU A 328 -15.92 12.01 19.55
CA LEU A 328 -14.60 11.87 20.16
C LEU A 328 -14.74 11.03 21.43
N GLY A 329 -14.01 9.92 21.49
CA GLY A 329 -14.13 8.99 22.59
C GLY A 329 -12.81 8.67 23.28
N THR A 330 -12.89 8.47 24.59
CA THR A 330 -11.78 7.99 25.43
C THR A 330 -12.29 6.89 26.36
N SER A 331 -11.44 5.93 26.68
CA SER A 331 -11.81 4.76 27.49
C SER A 331 -13.00 4.01 26.90
N ASN A 332 -13.05 3.96 25.56
CA ASN A 332 -14.13 3.36 24.78
C ASN A 332 -15.53 3.99 24.98
N THR A 333 -15.61 5.23 25.47
CA THR A 333 -16.88 5.96 25.67
C THR A 333 -16.87 7.26 24.88
N ASP A 334 -17.97 7.56 24.18
CA ASP A 334 -18.17 8.87 23.53
C ASP A 334 -18.16 9.96 24.63
N ARG A 335 -17.20 10.89 24.56
CA ARG A 335 -17.05 11.99 25.54
C ARG A 335 -17.59 13.30 25.02
N MET A 336 -17.40 13.55 23.73
CA MET A 336 -17.90 14.71 23.02
C MET A 336 -18.53 14.26 21.71
N VAL A 337 -19.70 14.82 21.39
CA VAL A 337 -20.43 14.54 20.16
C VAL A 337 -20.81 15.86 19.49
N ILE A 338 -20.59 15.95 18.19
CA ILE A 338 -21.24 16.93 17.32
C ILE A 338 -22.33 16.17 16.56
N ASN A 339 -23.60 16.48 16.85
CA ASN A 339 -24.71 15.81 16.19
C ASN A 339 -24.98 16.39 14.79
N GLU A 340 -25.93 15.79 14.08
CA GLU A 340 -26.31 16.17 12.72
C GLU A 340 -26.91 17.57 12.58
N ASN A 341 -27.29 18.21 13.70
CA ASN A 341 -27.78 19.59 13.75
C ASN A 341 -26.66 20.60 14.10
N GLY A 342 -25.41 20.13 14.22
CA GLY A 342 -24.24 20.92 14.60
C GLY A 342 -24.23 21.33 16.08
N ASN A 343 -24.98 20.63 16.94
CA ASN A 343 -24.95 20.85 18.39
C ASN A 343 -23.79 20.04 19.00
N VAL A 344 -23.07 20.67 19.92
CA VAL A 344 -21.96 20.05 20.65
C VAL A 344 -22.46 19.56 22.02
N GLY A 345 -22.38 18.24 22.24
CA GLY A 345 -22.61 17.61 23.53
C GLY A 345 -21.30 17.22 24.20
N ILE A 346 -21.14 17.55 25.49
CA ILE A 346 -20.04 17.07 26.33
C ILE A 346 -20.65 16.27 27.49
N GLY A 347 -20.29 14.98 27.59
CA GLY A 347 -20.92 14.05 28.54
C GLY A 347 -22.37 13.69 28.21
N THR A 348 -22.85 14.06 27.02
CA THR A 348 -24.17 13.72 26.48
C THR A 348 -24.07 13.43 24.99
N SER A 349 -24.81 12.44 24.49
CA SER A 349 -24.88 12.09 23.08
C SER A 349 -26.06 12.73 22.34
N ALA A 350 -26.97 13.39 23.06
CA ALA A 350 -28.18 14.01 22.52
C ALA A 350 -28.28 15.48 22.96
N PRO A 351 -27.36 16.36 22.50
CA PRO A 351 -27.34 17.75 22.91
C PRO A 351 -28.59 18.52 22.44
N ALA A 352 -29.33 19.11 23.39
CA ALA A 352 -30.56 19.85 23.14
C ALA A 352 -30.32 21.33 22.77
N GLN A 353 -29.08 21.82 22.91
CA GLN A 353 -28.66 23.20 22.63
C GLN A 353 -27.37 23.20 21.81
N LYS A 354 -26.97 24.36 21.27
CA LYS A 354 -25.73 24.48 20.48
C LYS A 354 -24.49 24.01 21.24
N LEU A 355 -24.46 24.24 22.55
CA LEU A 355 -23.54 23.63 23.48
C LEU A 355 -24.35 23.09 24.66
N ASP A 356 -24.27 21.79 24.91
CA ASP A 356 -24.94 21.09 26.00
C ASP A 356 -23.89 20.28 26.79
N VAL A 357 -23.74 20.61 28.08
CA VAL A 357 -22.74 20.00 28.95
C VAL A 357 -23.46 19.29 30.09
N ASN A 358 -23.31 17.98 30.14
CA ASN A 358 -23.77 17.18 31.26
C ASN A 358 -22.76 17.24 32.41
N GLY A 359 -22.80 18.34 33.17
CA GLY A 359 -21.90 18.60 34.30
C GLY A 359 -21.59 20.09 34.50
N SER A 360 -20.60 20.38 35.33
CA SER A 360 -20.20 21.75 35.66
C SER A 360 -19.23 22.36 34.64
N ILE A 361 -19.44 23.64 34.31
CA ILE A 361 -18.52 24.43 33.49
C ILE A 361 -17.71 25.36 34.39
N LYS A 362 -16.37 25.22 34.37
CA LYS A 362 -15.43 26.17 35.00
C LYS A 362 -14.80 27.02 33.91
N SER A 363 -15.05 28.32 33.94
CA SER A 363 -14.46 29.29 33.01
C SER A 363 -13.73 30.39 33.78
N THR A 364 -12.62 30.88 33.22
CA THR A 364 -11.93 32.07 33.74
C THR A 364 -12.79 33.31 33.51
N THR A 365 -13.38 33.44 32.31
CA THR A 365 -14.24 34.57 31.93
C THR A 365 -15.28 34.08 30.93
N ALA A 366 -16.56 34.40 31.18
CA ALA A 366 -17.63 34.24 30.20
C ALA A 366 -18.04 35.63 29.71
N LEU A 367 -17.72 35.95 28.46
CA LEU A 367 -18.12 37.21 27.83
C LEU A 367 -19.46 37.02 27.12
N ILE A 368 -20.39 37.94 27.39
CA ILE A 368 -21.68 37.99 26.72
C ILE A 368 -21.73 39.26 25.91
N VAL A 369 -21.97 39.10 24.61
CA VAL A 369 -22.06 40.22 23.69
C VAL A 369 -23.26 41.10 24.07
N SER A 370 -23.02 42.41 24.19
CA SER A 370 -24.01 43.37 24.68
C SER A 370 -23.91 44.72 23.95
N ASP A 371 -23.25 44.75 22.79
CA ASP A 371 -23.10 45.95 21.94
C ASP A 371 -24.47 46.51 21.55
N ALA A 372 -24.61 47.83 21.55
CA ALA A 372 -25.87 48.50 21.22
C ALA A 372 -26.34 48.17 19.79
N ARG A 373 -25.43 47.90 18.86
CA ARG A 373 -25.76 47.54 17.46
C ARG A 373 -26.44 46.18 17.33
N TYR A 374 -26.31 45.31 18.33
CA TYR A 374 -26.98 44.00 18.36
C TYR A 374 -28.38 44.06 18.99
N LYS A 375 -28.88 45.25 19.35
CA LYS A 375 -30.13 45.43 20.10
C LYS A 375 -31.06 46.42 19.40
N THR A 376 -32.36 46.17 19.53
CA THR A 376 -33.44 47.06 19.10
C THR A 376 -34.50 47.11 20.21
N ASN A 377 -35.46 48.04 20.14
CA ASN A 377 -36.54 48.19 21.13
C ASN A 377 -36.03 48.27 22.58
N ILE A 378 -35.02 49.12 22.82
CA ILE A 378 -34.39 49.27 24.13
C ILE A 378 -35.28 50.14 25.01
N GLU A 379 -35.90 49.54 26.02
CA GLU A 379 -36.76 50.22 27.00
C GLU A 379 -36.25 50.03 28.43
N THR A 380 -36.50 51.02 29.28
CA THR A 380 -36.22 50.91 30.72
C THR A 380 -37.26 50.02 31.38
N LEU A 381 -36.81 49.11 32.25
CA LEU A 381 -37.69 48.19 32.98
C LEU A 381 -38.69 48.93 33.87
N GLN A 382 -39.96 48.52 33.78
CA GLN A 382 -41.05 49.11 34.57
C GLN A 382 -41.30 48.29 35.83
N LYS A 383 -41.64 48.98 36.93
CA LYS A 383 -42.01 48.38 38.23
C LYS A 383 -41.03 47.30 38.73
N PRO A 384 -39.70 47.55 38.70
CA PRO A 384 -38.71 46.54 39.01
C PRO A 384 -38.81 46.02 40.46
N LEU A 385 -39.25 46.87 41.41
CA LEU A 385 -39.45 46.45 42.80
C LEU A 385 -40.65 45.50 42.99
N GLU A 386 -41.74 45.72 42.25
CA GLU A 386 -42.88 44.79 42.25
C GLU A 386 -42.46 43.40 41.71
N ILE A 387 -41.61 43.37 40.68
CA ILE A 387 -41.07 42.14 40.11
C ILE A 387 -40.22 41.40 41.14
N VAL A 388 -39.25 42.07 41.77
CA VAL A 388 -38.37 41.46 42.77
C VAL A 388 -39.16 40.94 43.97
N ASN A 389 -40.16 41.68 44.45
CA ASN A 389 -40.99 41.28 45.59
C ASN A 389 -41.83 40.01 45.34
N ARG A 390 -42.08 39.66 44.07
CA ARG A 390 -42.79 38.44 43.69
C ARG A 390 -41.86 37.23 43.53
N LEU A 391 -40.55 37.45 43.40
CA LEU A 391 -39.58 36.37 43.26
C LEU A 391 -39.26 35.73 44.61
N ARG A 392 -39.11 34.41 44.64
CA ARG A 392 -38.74 33.65 45.82
C ARG A 392 -37.32 33.10 45.68
N GLY A 393 -36.40 33.58 46.51
CA GLY A 393 -35.10 32.95 46.71
C GLY A 393 -35.25 31.64 47.48
N THR A 394 -34.59 30.58 47.02
CA THR A 394 -34.70 29.22 47.58
C THR A 394 -33.33 28.61 47.81
N SER A 395 -33.23 27.72 48.79
CA SER A 395 -32.10 26.78 48.90
C SER A 395 -32.59 25.37 48.63
N TYR A 396 -31.83 24.60 47.88
CA TYR A 396 -32.21 23.25 47.47
C TYR A 396 -30.98 22.35 47.36
N GLU A 397 -31.21 21.04 47.31
CA GLU A 397 -30.22 20.04 46.92
C GLU A 397 -30.68 19.36 45.64
N MET A 398 -29.74 19.06 44.75
CA MET A 398 -30.06 18.35 43.52
C MET A 398 -30.44 16.90 43.81
N ASN A 399 -31.48 16.39 43.16
CA ASN A 399 -31.92 15.01 43.35
C ASN A 399 -31.07 14.03 42.54
N THR A 400 -29.84 13.79 42.99
CA THR A 400 -28.86 12.90 42.31
C THR A 400 -29.29 11.43 42.28
N LYS A 401 -30.10 10.98 43.25
CA LYS A 401 -30.59 9.60 43.32
C LYS A 401 -31.64 9.30 42.26
N GLN A 402 -32.57 10.24 42.03
CA GLN A 402 -33.61 10.07 41.00
C GLN A 402 -33.05 10.32 39.60
N PHE A 403 -32.01 11.15 39.47
CA PHE A 403 -31.42 11.54 38.19
C PHE A 403 -29.90 11.31 38.17
N PRO A 404 -29.43 10.05 38.28
CA PRO A 404 -28.00 9.75 38.37
C PRO A 404 -27.21 10.16 37.12
N ASP A 405 -27.86 10.18 35.96
CA ASP A 405 -27.22 10.45 34.68
C ASP A 405 -27.09 11.94 34.33
N LYS A 406 -27.67 12.85 35.15
CA LYS A 406 -27.70 14.30 34.87
C LYS A 406 -26.48 15.07 35.40
N GLY A 407 -25.48 14.37 35.95
CA GLY A 407 -24.20 14.97 36.34
C GLY A 407 -24.31 16.11 37.35
N PHE A 408 -25.37 16.13 38.17
CA PHE A 408 -25.63 17.21 39.10
C PHE A 408 -24.56 17.30 40.18
N ALA A 409 -24.17 18.53 40.54
CA ALA A 409 -23.30 18.78 41.67
C ALA A 409 -24.02 18.43 43.00
N GLU A 410 -23.32 17.76 43.90
CA GLU A 410 -23.81 17.43 45.23
C GLU A 410 -23.79 18.63 46.19
N GLY A 411 -24.62 18.56 47.23
CA GLY A 411 -24.67 19.54 48.31
C GLY A 411 -25.70 20.66 48.11
N LYS A 412 -25.78 21.51 49.14
CA LYS A 412 -26.75 22.60 49.23
C LYS A 412 -26.41 23.75 48.28
N GLN A 413 -27.38 24.15 47.48
CA GLN A 413 -27.29 25.24 46.51
C GLN A 413 -28.36 26.31 46.80
N TYR A 414 -28.20 27.48 46.20
CA TYR A 414 -29.12 28.61 46.31
C TYR A 414 -29.51 29.10 44.93
N GLY A 415 -30.77 29.46 44.76
CA GLY A 415 -31.29 29.91 43.48
C GLY A 415 -32.80 30.10 43.50
N VAL A 416 -33.42 29.84 42.36
CA VAL A 416 -34.86 30.00 42.14
C VAL A 416 -35.44 28.75 41.48
N ILE A 417 -36.74 28.54 41.65
CA ILE A 417 -37.48 27.47 40.95
C ILE A 417 -37.96 27.99 39.60
N ALA A 418 -37.52 27.37 38.50
CA ALA A 418 -37.79 27.85 37.14
C ALA A 418 -39.30 28.04 36.85
N GLN A 419 -40.13 27.12 37.32
CA GLN A 419 -41.59 27.16 37.16
C GLN A 419 -42.25 28.33 37.91
N GLU A 420 -41.62 28.83 38.97
CA GLU A 420 -42.10 30.01 39.71
C GLU A 420 -41.67 31.30 39.01
N VAL A 421 -40.43 31.35 38.52
CA VAL A 421 -39.91 32.47 37.72
C VAL A 421 -40.72 32.67 36.45
N GLU A 422 -41.07 31.58 35.75
CA GLU A 422 -41.81 31.64 34.48
C GLU A 422 -43.14 32.40 34.59
N LYS A 423 -43.81 32.33 35.75
CA LYS A 423 -45.08 33.05 36.01
C LYS A 423 -44.91 34.56 36.18
N ILE A 424 -43.67 35.04 36.35
CA ILE A 424 -43.34 36.43 36.68
C ILE A 424 -42.50 37.06 35.56
N LEU A 425 -41.45 36.37 35.13
CA LEU A 425 -40.51 36.73 34.07
C LEU A 425 -40.36 35.54 33.10
N PRO A 426 -41.38 35.27 32.26
CA PRO A 426 -41.37 34.11 31.36
C PRO A 426 -40.16 34.10 30.42
N ASP A 427 -39.71 35.28 29.96
CA ASP A 427 -38.59 35.42 29.02
C ASP A 427 -37.23 35.03 29.61
N LEU A 428 -37.13 34.85 30.93
CA LEU A 428 -35.92 34.36 31.58
C LEU A 428 -35.89 32.84 31.75
N VAL A 429 -36.93 32.14 31.31
CA VAL A 429 -37.05 30.68 31.44
C VAL A 429 -37.14 30.03 30.07
N THR A 430 -36.23 29.11 29.81
CA THR A 430 -36.25 28.29 28.60
C THR A 430 -36.65 26.86 28.97
N THR A 431 -37.50 26.24 28.15
CA THR A 431 -37.82 24.81 28.26
C THR A 431 -37.05 24.05 27.19
N GLY A 432 -36.20 23.12 27.60
CA GLY A 432 -35.44 22.26 26.69
C GLY A 432 -36.36 21.29 25.94
N SER A 433 -35.87 20.70 24.86
CA SER A 433 -36.57 19.65 24.11
C SER A 433 -36.82 18.39 24.94
N ASP A 434 -36.05 18.21 26.02
CA ASP A 434 -36.23 17.16 27.01
C ASP A 434 -37.30 17.48 28.07
N GLY A 435 -37.94 18.65 27.97
CA GLY A 435 -39.02 19.10 28.85
C GLY A 435 -38.55 19.77 30.15
N TYR A 436 -37.25 19.79 30.44
CA TYR A 436 -36.72 20.44 31.64
C TYR A 436 -36.53 21.94 31.43
N LYS A 437 -36.73 22.73 32.49
CA LYS A 437 -36.63 24.19 32.45
C LYS A 437 -35.30 24.68 33.01
N ALA A 438 -34.72 25.68 32.36
CA ALA A 438 -33.51 26.38 32.78
C ALA A 438 -33.77 27.89 32.91
N VAL A 439 -33.04 28.55 33.80
CA VAL A 439 -33.21 29.98 34.10
C VAL A 439 -31.98 30.77 33.64
N ASN A 440 -32.21 31.86 32.91
CA ASN A 440 -31.18 32.85 32.60
C ASN A 440 -30.93 33.76 33.82
N TYR A 441 -30.05 33.31 34.72
CA TYR A 441 -29.71 34.04 35.95
C TYR A 441 -29.17 35.46 35.68
N GLN A 442 -28.50 35.70 34.56
CA GLN A 442 -27.97 37.02 34.22
C GLN A 442 -29.07 38.01 33.86
N GLY A 443 -30.22 37.53 33.40
CA GLY A 443 -31.38 38.37 33.13
C GLY A 443 -31.96 39.04 34.38
N PHE A 444 -31.69 38.53 35.59
CA PHE A 444 -32.09 39.20 36.83
C PHE A 444 -31.27 40.46 37.12
N ILE A 445 -30.03 40.56 36.64
CA ILE A 445 -29.14 41.68 36.94
C ILE A 445 -29.77 43.04 36.57
N PRO A 446 -30.29 43.28 35.35
CA PRO A 446 -30.93 44.55 35.02
C PRO A 446 -32.18 44.83 35.87
N VAL A 447 -32.97 43.80 36.23
CA VAL A 447 -34.13 43.94 37.12
C VAL A 447 -33.69 44.42 38.51
N LEU A 448 -32.64 43.79 39.05
CA LEU A 448 -32.08 44.16 40.35
C LEU A 448 -31.47 45.57 40.35
N ILE A 449 -30.78 45.97 39.27
CA ILE A 449 -30.23 47.32 39.12
C ILE A 449 -31.35 48.38 39.21
N GLU A 450 -32.42 48.22 38.44
CA GLU A 450 -33.54 49.18 38.45
C GLU A 450 -34.35 49.12 39.76
N ALA A 451 -34.44 47.94 40.40
CA ALA A 451 -35.07 47.81 41.72
C ALA A 451 -34.28 48.56 42.80
N VAL A 452 -32.95 48.44 42.82
CA VAL A 452 -32.07 49.17 43.75
C VAL A 452 -32.16 50.68 43.52
N LYS A 453 -32.18 51.14 42.26
CA LYS A 453 -32.39 52.57 41.95
C LYS A 453 -33.74 53.09 42.43
N THR A 454 -34.80 52.30 42.26
CA THR A 454 -36.14 52.63 42.74
C THR A 454 -36.17 52.71 44.26
N GLN A 455 -35.63 51.71 44.95
CA GLN A 455 -35.51 51.68 46.40
C GLN A 455 -34.67 52.86 46.94
N GLN A 456 -33.58 53.22 46.26
CA GLN A 456 -32.77 54.38 46.62
C GLN A 456 -33.57 55.68 46.52
N THR A 457 -34.42 55.82 45.49
CA THR A 457 -35.30 56.97 45.33
C THR A 457 -36.33 57.07 46.46
N GLU A 458 -36.92 55.94 46.86
CA GLU A 458 -37.83 55.88 48.01
C GLU A 458 -37.13 56.27 49.32
N ILE A 459 -35.90 55.79 49.55
CA ILE A 459 -35.09 56.15 50.72
C ILE A 459 -34.83 57.66 50.77
N GLU A 460 -34.45 58.28 49.65
CA GLU A 460 -34.22 59.73 49.60
C GLU A 460 -35.51 60.53 49.82
N ASN A 461 -36.64 60.05 49.31
CA ASN A 461 -37.94 60.66 49.59
C ASN A 461 -38.33 60.54 51.06
N GLN A 462 -38.10 59.38 51.68
CA GLN A 462 -38.33 59.16 53.12
C GLN A 462 -37.43 60.07 53.97
N LYS A 463 -36.15 60.22 53.62
CA LYS A 463 -35.23 61.16 54.30
C LYS A 463 -35.72 62.60 54.23
N LYS A 464 -36.16 63.06 53.05
CA LYS A 464 -36.73 64.41 52.90
C LYS A 464 -37.96 64.59 53.79
N GLN A 465 -38.84 63.60 53.85
CA GLN A 465 -40.01 63.62 54.73
C GLN A 465 -39.60 63.67 56.21
N LEU A 466 -38.57 62.90 56.62
CA LEU A 466 -38.03 62.95 57.98
C LEU A 466 -37.47 64.33 58.31
N THR A 467 -36.67 64.94 57.44
CA THR A 467 -36.13 66.30 57.65
C THR A 467 -37.22 67.37 57.74
N ALA A 468 -38.26 67.25 56.92
CA ALA A 468 -39.43 68.13 56.98
C ALA A 468 -40.17 67.98 58.32
N LYS A 469 -40.39 66.73 58.78
CA LYS A 469 -41.00 66.44 60.08
C LYS A 469 -40.15 66.94 61.25
N ASP A 470 -38.83 66.79 61.20
CA ASP A 470 -37.93 67.31 62.24
C ASP A 470 -38.00 68.84 62.33
N SER A 471 -38.14 69.52 61.19
CA SER A 471 -38.32 70.98 61.13
C SER A 471 -39.67 71.41 61.75
N GLU A 472 -40.75 70.69 61.44
CA GLU A 472 -42.08 70.91 62.01
C GLU A 472 -42.10 70.68 63.54
N ILE A 473 -41.48 69.59 64.01
CA ILE A 473 -41.32 69.29 65.44
C ILE A 473 -40.55 70.41 66.16
N LYS A 474 -39.47 70.92 65.55
CA LYS A 474 -38.70 72.04 66.11
C LYS A 474 -39.54 73.31 66.24
N GLU A 475 -40.38 73.60 65.25
CA GLU A 475 -41.28 74.75 65.29
C GLU A 475 -42.38 74.58 66.36
N LEU A 476 -42.99 73.40 66.46
CA LEU A 476 -43.99 73.09 67.48
C LEU A 476 -43.41 73.20 68.89
N LYS A 477 -42.19 72.70 69.14
CA LYS A 477 -41.48 72.87 70.42
C LYS A 477 -41.27 74.35 70.75
N ALA A 478 -40.82 75.15 69.79
CA ALA A 478 -40.63 76.59 70.00
C ALA A 478 -41.95 77.32 70.31
N ARG A 479 -43.08 76.89 69.72
CA ARG A 479 -44.42 77.41 70.03
C ARG A 479 -44.86 76.98 71.44
N MET A 480 -44.62 75.73 71.83
CA MET A 480 -44.89 75.24 73.19
C MET A 480 -44.08 76.02 74.23
N ASP A 481 -42.78 76.23 74.02
CA ASP A 481 -41.94 77.01 74.94
C ASP A 481 -42.46 78.45 75.11
N LYS A 482 -42.96 79.06 74.02
CA LYS A 482 -43.58 80.40 74.08
C LYS A 482 -44.89 80.38 74.86
N LEU A 483 -45.74 79.38 74.65
CA LEU A 483 -46.99 79.22 75.39
C LEU A 483 -46.72 78.96 76.87
N GLU A 484 -45.76 78.11 77.21
CA GLU A 484 -45.37 77.80 78.59
C GLU A 484 -44.83 79.05 79.30
N LYS A 485 -44.01 79.87 78.62
CA LYS A 485 -43.59 81.18 79.13
C LYS A 485 -44.76 82.14 79.33
N ALA A 486 -45.72 82.18 78.41
CA ALA A 486 -46.90 83.04 78.52
C ALA A 486 -47.81 82.62 79.69
N VAL A 487 -48.04 81.32 79.87
CA VAL A 487 -48.80 80.76 81.00
C VAL A 487 -48.10 81.03 82.33
N ASN A 488 -46.80 80.80 82.41
CA ASN A 488 -46.01 81.09 83.63
C ASN A 488 -45.95 82.59 83.97
N GLY A 489 -46.08 83.48 82.97
CA GLY A 489 -46.20 84.92 83.17
C GLY A 489 -47.57 85.38 83.67
N LEU A 490 -48.63 84.59 83.46
CA LEU A 490 -49.99 84.86 83.94
C LEU A 490 -50.26 84.30 85.35
N LEU A 491 -49.42 83.39 85.83
CA LEU A 491 -49.51 82.75 87.16
C LEU A 491 -48.67 83.46 88.24
N LYS A 492 -48.04 84.60 87.91
CA LYS A 492 -47.42 85.56 88.84
C LYS A 492 -48.25 86.83 88.86
#